data_AF-A2CDP0-F1
#
_entry.id   AF-A2CDP0-F1
#
_cell.length_a   1.000
_cell.length_b   1.000
_cell.length_c   1.000
_cell.angle_alpha   90.00
_cell.angle_beta   90.00
_cell.angle_gamma   90.00
#
_symmetry.space_group_name_H-M   'P 1'
#
loop_
_entity.id
_entity.type
_entity.pdbx_description
1 polymer ?
#
loop_
_entity_poly.entity_id
_entity_poly.type
_entity_poly.pdbx_seq_one_letter_code
_entity_poly.pdbx_strand_id
1 'polypeptide(L)'
;MTRRRRTALAAALSLLPIGQPLLLGTLTGTTTATTAVILQAAPVFAQDVSAVARIAKAITVRIEGATQGSGVLVKQEGNRYTVLTAWHVVSGNRPGEEVGIYTSDGNEHQLEQGSIQRLGEVDMAVLSFSSGSAYEVANVGDIKKVKHDQPIYVAGFPLNNSQNLRYETGEVVANAEVGIDQGYQLLYDNTTVAGMSGGVLLNSDGDLVGLHGRGERDEQASSGELVMKTGVNQGVPITYYNLFASGAPVVVAKNTATTADDYLAQAKASQSRKGREQTVIKLTTQALALRSSGGGYFLRAYAKKKLKDYQGAIADYSKALEINPEDANTFNNRGNAKHGLGDYQGAISDYTKAIELDPQHALAYDNRGYSKHDLKDYQAAIADYNKAIEIDPQYAIAYNNRGTAKDDLKDYQGAIADYNKAIELDPQHAFAFSNRGITKRNLGDTQGAIADYNKAIEINPQNAIAYNNRGLAKSNLGSYQEAIADCNKAIQIDPQYAGAYNSRGWIKYLQGDFQGALKDANKALAIAPNDGATLDTRGLAKHALGQDRSACKDLKRASSLGYQGTSQYLQSEEGAWCSNMR
;
A
#
# COMPACT_ATOMS: atom_id res chain seq x y z
N MET A 1 -36.98 -48.44 27.50
CA MET A 1 -38.04 -47.57 28.02
C MET A 1 -37.77 -46.13 27.53
N THR A 2 -38.28 -45.70 26.35
CA THR A 2 -39.54 -44.91 26.11
C THR A 2 -39.62 -43.61 26.94
N ARG A 3 -39.80 -42.38 26.43
CA ARG A 3 -40.25 -41.76 25.15
C ARG A 3 -39.69 -40.31 25.09
N ARG A 4 -39.13 -39.79 23.96
CA ARG A 4 -39.73 -38.94 22.86
C ARG A 4 -40.40 -37.62 23.33
N ARG A 5 -40.38 -36.45 22.67
CA ARG A 5 -39.79 -35.85 21.42
C ARG A 5 -40.16 -34.34 21.39
N ARG A 6 -39.28 -33.50 20.79
CA ARG A 6 -39.43 -32.32 19.89
C ARG A 6 -40.73 -31.47 19.89
N THR A 7 -40.59 -30.13 19.78
CA THR A 7 -40.87 -29.31 18.56
C THR A 7 -40.59 -27.81 18.76
N ALA A 8 -40.21 -27.14 17.67
CA ALA A 8 -40.00 -25.70 17.50
C ALA A 8 -41.23 -25.04 16.84
N LEU A 9 -41.39 -23.71 16.96
CA LEU A 9 -42.06 -22.88 15.95
C LEU A 9 -41.64 -21.40 16.05
N ALA A 10 -41.63 -20.73 14.90
CA ALA A 10 -41.12 -19.40 14.63
C ALA A 10 -42.21 -18.31 14.53
N ALA A 11 -41.75 -17.05 14.62
CA ALA A 11 -42.22 -15.81 13.96
C ALA A 11 -43.66 -15.28 14.17
N ALA A 12 -43.77 -13.99 14.55
CA ALA A 12 -44.39 -12.93 13.74
C ALA A 12 -44.40 -11.56 14.45
N LEU A 13 -44.09 -10.52 13.68
CA LEU A 13 -44.24 -9.08 13.96
C LEU A 13 -45.69 -8.71 14.35
N SER A 14 -45.85 -7.70 15.23
CA SER A 14 -46.95 -6.73 15.08
C SER A 14 -46.62 -5.36 15.69
N LEU A 15 -46.70 -4.38 14.80
CA LEU A 15 -46.86 -2.93 14.90
C LEU A 15 -47.46 -2.39 16.22
N LEU A 16 -46.92 -1.27 16.72
CA LEU A 16 -47.61 -0.37 17.65
C LEU A 16 -47.78 1.03 17.03
N PRO A 17 -48.87 1.76 17.36
CA PRO A 17 -49.36 2.89 16.59
C PRO A 17 -48.99 4.26 17.18
N ILE A 18 -49.16 5.27 16.34
CA ILE A 18 -48.91 6.70 16.54
C ILE A 18 -49.98 7.34 17.45
N GLY A 19 -49.52 8.06 18.48
CA GLY A 19 -49.86 9.46 18.80
C GLY A 19 -51.25 9.84 19.33
N GLN A 20 -51.28 10.58 20.45
CA GLN A 20 -52.12 11.77 20.63
C GLN A 20 -51.49 12.79 21.61
N PRO A 21 -51.82 14.10 21.49
CA PRO A 21 -51.09 15.21 22.11
C PRO A 21 -51.79 15.80 23.35
N LEU A 22 -51.01 16.50 24.19
CA LEU A 22 -51.47 17.32 25.31
C LEU A 22 -51.84 18.73 24.82
N LEU A 23 -53.02 19.22 25.23
CA LEU A 23 -53.50 20.59 25.04
C LEU A 23 -53.78 21.20 26.41
N LEU A 24 -53.23 22.38 26.71
CA LEU A 24 -53.93 23.45 27.45
C LEU A 24 -53.08 24.73 27.48
N GLY A 25 -53.67 25.84 27.03
CA GLY A 25 -53.11 27.18 27.18
C GLY A 25 -53.58 28.16 26.10
N THR A 26 -54.75 28.76 26.29
CA THR A 26 -55.34 29.79 25.43
C THR A 26 -54.69 31.17 25.65
N LEU A 27 -54.22 31.81 24.58
CA LEU A 27 -54.09 33.26 24.47
C LEU A 27 -54.30 33.67 23.01
N THR A 28 -55.19 34.65 22.84
CA THR A 28 -55.74 35.15 21.59
C THR A 28 -54.76 36.09 20.89
N GLY A 29 -54.43 35.80 19.63
CA GLY A 29 -53.62 36.67 18.79
C GLY A 29 -53.47 36.07 17.39
N THR A 30 -54.12 36.69 16.41
CA THR A 30 -54.08 36.29 15.00
C THR A 30 -52.68 36.51 14.41
N THR A 31 -51.96 35.42 14.15
CA THR A 31 -50.89 35.38 13.15
C THR A 31 -51.13 34.17 12.28
N THR A 32 -51.38 34.39 10.99
CA THR A 32 -51.36 33.37 9.95
C THR A 32 -49.97 32.72 9.92
N ALA A 33 -49.82 31.59 10.60
CA ALA A 33 -48.67 30.72 10.42
C ALA A 33 -48.89 29.96 9.11
N THR A 34 -48.36 30.49 8.00
CA THR A 34 -48.03 29.68 6.84
C THR A 34 -47.02 28.63 7.31
N THR A 35 -47.48 27.40 7.51
CA THR A 35 -46.61 26.24 7.69
C THR A 35 -45.84 26.05 6.38
N ALA A 36 -44.69 26.70 6.27
CA ALA A 36 -43.71 26.33 5.27
C ALA A 36 -43.22 24.92 5.66
N VAL A 37 -43.83 23.90 5.06
CA VAL A 37 -43.21 22.59 4.98
C VAL A 37 -41.97 22.81 4.12
N ILE A 38 -40.82 22.98 4.76
CA ILE A 38 -39.54 22.80 4.09
C ILE A 38 -39.49 21.30 3.79
N LEU A 39 -39.92 20.92 2.59
CA LEU A 39 -39.46 19.68 1.99
C LEU A 39 -37.95 19.83 1.90
N GLN A 40 -37.24 19.26 2.87
CA GLN A 40 -35.82 19.02 2.70
C GLN A 40 -35.76 17.96 1.59
N ALA A 41 -35.56 18.42 0.35
CA ALA A 41 -35.30 17.53 -0.75
C ALA A 41 -34.11 16.67 -0.32
N ALA A 42 -34.33 15.35 -0.23
CA ALA A 42 -33.22 14.43 -0.16
C ALA A 42 -32.26 14.78 -1.31
N PRO A 43 -30.93 14.73 -1.10
CA PRO A 43 -30.00 14.98 -2.18
C PRO A 43 -30.39 14.12 -3.39
N VAL A 44 -30.66 14.78 -4.52
CA VAL A 44 -31.04 14.15 -5.80
C VAL A 44 -29.96 13.18 -6.30
N PHE A 45 -28.77 13.20 -5.68
CA PHE A 45 -27.61 12.35 -5.97
C PHE A 45 -27.83 10.84 -5.80
N ALA A 46 -28.83 10.37 -5.04
CA ALA A 46 -28.99 8.93 -4.80
C ALA A 46 -29.61 8.15 -5.97
N GLN A 47 -30.32 8.78 -6.90
CA GLN A 47 -30.92 8.07 -8.04
C GLN A 47 -29.98 7.93 -9.26
N ASP A 48 -29.03 8.84 -9.44
CA ASP A 48 -28.21 8.94 -10.67
C ASP A 48 -27.03 7.95 -10.70
N VAL A 49 -26.41 7.67 -9.54
CA VAL A 49 -25.32 6.67 -9.42
C VAL A 49 -25.79 5.27 -9.85
N SER A 50 -27.09 4.98 -9.71
CA SER A 50 -27.68 3.71 -10.16
C SER A 50 -27.73 3.56 -11.68
N ALA A 51 -27.79 4.67 -12.43
CA ALA A 51 -27.89 4.64 -13.88
C ALA A 51 -26.55 4.39 -14.54
N VAL A 52 -25.52 5.15 -14.15
CA VAL A 52 -24.16 4.96 -14.65
C VAL A 52 -23.61 3.59 -14.26
N ALA A 53 -23.89 3.11 -13.03
CA ALA A 53 -23.51 1.76 -12.61
C ALA A 53 -24.20 0.65 -13.43
N ARG A 54 -25.47 0.85 -13.83
CA ARG A 54 -26.18 -0.10 -14.70
C ARG A 54 -25.56 -0.14 -16.10
N ILE A 55 -25.28 1.02 -16.68
CA ILE A 55 -24.61 1.13 -18.00
C ILE A 55 -23.26 0.43 -17.92
N ALA A 56 -22.44 0.76 -16.92
CA ALA A 56 -21.14 0.14 -16.69
C ALA A 56 -21.25 -1.39 -16.61
N LYS A 57 -22.25 -1.92 -15.90
CA LYS A 57 -22.51 -3.36 -15.80
C LYS A 57 -22.89 -4.01 -17.12
N ALA A 58 -23.67 -3.34 -17.96
CA ALA A 58 -24.14 -3.88 -19.22
C ALA A 58 -23.05 -3.94 -20.30
N ILE A 59 -22.16 -2.94 -20.33
CA ILE A 59 -21.17 -2.79 -21.42
C ILE A 59 -19.78 -3.33 -21.08
N THR A 60 -19.48 -3.60 -19.80
CA THR A 60 -18.16 -4.11 -19.39
C THR A 60 -18.10 -5.63 -19.52
N VAL A 61 -17.05 -6.14 -20.15
CA VAL A 61 -16.78 -7.57 -20.31
C VAL A 61 -15.52 -7.96 -19.54
N ARG A 62 -15.44 -9.22 -19.11
CA ARG A 62 -14.20 -9.80 -18.57
C ARG A 62 -13.42 -10.45 -19.71
N ILE A 63 -12.10 -10.27 -19.70
CA ILE A 63 -11.20 -10.86 -20.69
C ILE A 63 -10.26 -11.82 -19.96
N GLU A 64 -10.16 -13.05 -20.45
CA GLU A 64 -9.26 -14.07 -19.92
C GLU A 64 -8.35 -14.61 -21.01
N GLY A 65 -7.04 -14.57 -20.75
CA GLY A 65 -6.00 -15.08 -21.64
C GLY A 65 -4.70 -15.30 -20.85
N ALA A 66 -3.56 -14.88 -21.39
CA ALA A 66 -2.30 -14.90 -20.65
C ALA A 66 -2.32 -13.99 -19.41
N THR A 67 -3.18 -12.97 -19.43
CA THR A 67 -3.54 -12.18 -18.25
C THR A 67 -5.06 -12.09 -18.13
N GLN A 68 -5.56 -11.77 -16.94
CA GLN A 68 -6.97 -11.41 -16.75
C GLN A 68 -7.11 -9.88 -16.78
N GLY A 69 -8.11 -9.41 -17.51
CA GLY A 69 -8.46 -7.99 -17.57
C GLY A 69 -9.94 -7.76 -17.82
N SER A 70 -10.26 -6.53 -18.19
CA SER A 70 -11.61 -6.08 -18.53
C SER A 70 -11.63 -5.49 -19.94
N GLY A 71 -12.81 -5.36 -20.52
CA GLY A 71 -13.02 -4.71 -21.81
C GLY A 71 -14.37 -4.02 -21.87
N VAL A 72 -14.63 -3.32 -22.97
CA VAL A 72 -15.85 -2.53 -23.17
C VAL A 72 -16.45 -2.83 -24.54
N LEU A 73 -17.73 -3.19 -24.58
CA LEU A 73 -18.51 -3.30 -25.82
C LEU A 73 -18.79 -1.90 -26.37
N VAL A 74 -18.33 -1.60 -27.59
CA VAL A 74 -18.44 -0.25 -28.17
C VAL A 74 -19.18 -0.19 -29.49
N LYS A 75 -19.37 -1.33 -30.16
CA LYS A 75 -20.05 -1.38 -31.46
C LYS A 75 -20.62 -2.76 -31.74
N GLN A 76 -21.79 -2.80 -32.39
CA GLN A 76 -22.39 -4.01 -32.92
C GLN A 76 -22.68 -3.83 -34.43
N GLU A 77 -22.25 -4.78 -35.25
CA GLU A 77 -22.51 -4.85 -36.70
C GLU A 77 -23.07 -6.24 -37.05
N GLY A 78 -24.40 -6.32 -37.19
CA GLY A 78 -25.07 -7.63 -37.26
C GLY A 78 -24.85 -8.42 -35.97
N ASN A 79 -24.25 -9.61 -36.09
CA ASN A 79 -23.92 -10.46 -34.93
C ASN A 79 -22.50 -10.19 -34.38
N ARG A 80 -21.71 -9.33 -35.03
CA ARG A 80 -20.33 -9.06 -34.64
C ARG A 80 -20.28 -7.91 -33.65
N TYR A 81 -19.62 -8.12 -32.52
CA TYR A 81 -19.36 -7.10 -31.49
C TYR A 81 -17.90 -6.68 -31.51
N THR A 82 -17.67 -5.37 -31.34
CA THR A 82 -16.34 -4.79 -31.13
C THR A 82 -16.12 -4.52 -29.65
N VAL A 83 -15.01 -5.01 -29.12
CA VAL A 83 -14.58 -4.80 -27.74
C VAL A 83 -13.30 -3.96 -27.72
N LEU A 84 -13.26 -2.95 -26.87
CA LEU A 84 -12.03 -2.26 -26.51
C LEU A 84 -11.44 -2.81 -25.22
N THR A 85 -10.12 -2.89 -25.15
CA THR A 85 -9.40 -3.20 -23.91
C THR A 85 -8.03 -2.51 -23.90
N ALA A 86 -7.32 -2.56 -22.78
CA ALA A 86 -5.94 -2.12 -22.73
C ALA A 86 -5.03 -3.12 -23.47
N TRP A 87 -4.04 -2.64 -24.22
CA TRP A 87 -3.16 -3.51 -25.01
C TRP A 87 -2.42 -4.52 -24.13
N HIS A 88 -1.94 -4.11 -22.96
CA HIS A 88 -1.22 -5.00 -22.05
C HIS A 88 -2.07 -6.16 -21.49
N VAL A 89 -3.40 -6.10 -21.57
CA VAL A 89 -4.30 -7.22 -21.17
C VAL A 89 -4.17 -8.39 -22.15
N VAL A 90 -3.96 -8.11 -23.43
CA VAL A 90 -3.96 -9.11 -24.52
C VAL A 90 -2.59 -9.32 -25.16
N SER A 91 -1.61 -8.45 -24.90
CA SER A 91 -0.29 -8.52 -25.53
C SER A 91 0.57 -9.70 -25.06
N GLY A 92 0.23 -10.30 -23.93
CA GLY A 92 0.98 -11.42 -23.35
C GLY A 92 0.66 -12.79 -23.96
N ASN A 93 -0.43 -12.88 -24.73
CA ASN A 93 -0.89 -14.14 -25.32
C ASN A 93 0.07 -14.65 -26.39
N ARG A 94 0.41 -15.94 -26.31
CA ARG A 94 1.21 -16.61 -27.35
C ARG A 94 0.34 -16.91 -28.57
N PRO A 95 0.92 -17.00 -29.78
CA PRO A 95 0.18 -17.42 -30.96
C PRO A 95 -0.52 -18.77 -30.72
N GLY A 96 -1.85 -18.79 -30.85
CA GLY A 96 -2.68 -19.98 -30.63
C GLY A 96 -3.25 -20.15 -29.21
N GLU A 97 -2.91 -19.27 -28.26
CA GLU A 97 -3.63 -19.21 -26.98
C GLU A 97 -5.00 -18.56 -27.18
N GLU A 98 -6.05 -19.24 -26.71
CA GLU A 98 -7.42 -18.73 -26.75
C GLU A 98 -7.59 -17.56 -25.77
N VAL A 99 -8.35 -16.56 -26.20
CA VAL A 99 -8.77 -15.44 -25.35
C VAL A 99 -10.29 -15.51 -25.25
N GLY A 100 -10.79 -15.68 -24.04
CA GLY A 100 -12.22 -15.69 -23.74
C GLY A 100 -12.73 -14.28 -23.42
N ILE A 101 -13.88 -13.93 -24.00
CA ILE A 101 -14.66 -12.76 -23.59
C ILE A 101 -15.89 -13.25 -22.82
N TYR A 102 -16.07 -12.78 -21.60
CA TYR A 102 -17.25 -13.08 -20.79
C TYR A 102 -18.14 -11.85 -20.70
N THR A 103 -19.35 -11.97 -21.21
CA THR A 103 -20.37 -10.90 -21.23
C THR A 103 -21.10 -10.78 -19.89
N SER A 104 -21.91 -9.72 -19.73
CA SER A 104 -22.60 -9.39 -18.47
C SER A 104 -23.57 -10.46 -17.96
N ASP A 105 -23.97 -11.39 -18.83
CA ASP A 105 -24.80 -12.56 -18.52
C ASP A 105 -23.98 -13.82 -18.14
N GLY A 106 -22.64 -13.71 -18.14
CA GLY A 106 -21.70 -14.78 -17.82
C GLY A 106 -21.35 -15.70 -19.00
N ASN A 107 -21.91 -15.45 -20.19
CA ASN A 107 -21.62 -16.27 -21.36
C ASN A 107 -20.20 -16.01 -21.89
N GLU A 108 -19.51 -17.09 -22.23
CA GLU A 108 -18.20 -17.04 -22.87
C GLU A 108 -18.34 -16.96 -24.39
N HIS A 109 -17.56 -16.06 -25.00
CA HIS A 109 -17.44 -15.91 -26.44
C HIS A 109 -15.98 -15.96 -26.84
N GLN A 110 -15.68 -16.74 -27.87
CA GLN A 110 -14.35 -16.86 -28.44
C GLN A 110 -14.06 -15.70 -29.39
N LEU A 111 -12.83 -15.20 -29.38
CA LEU A 111 -12.40 -14.17 -30.31
C LEU A 111 -12.45 -14.66 -31.75
N GLU A 112 -12.81 -13.77 -32.66
CA GLU A 112 -12.59 -13.99 -34.07
C GLU A 112 -11.09 -14.03 -34.37
N GLN A 113 -10.67 -15.01 -35.17
CA GLN A 113 -9.26 -15.27 -35.46
C GLN A 113 -8.58 -14.04 -36.04
N GLY A 114 -7.48 -13.61 -35.41
CA GLY A 114 -6.71 -12.44 -35.86
C GLY A 114 -7.38 -11.09 -35.57
N SER A 115 -8.45 -11.05 -34.78
CA SER A 115 -9.16 -9.79 -34.46
C SER A 115 -8.39 -8.85 -33.53
N ILE A 116 -7.36 -9.32 -32.82
CA ILE A 116 -6.59 -8.51 -31.89
C ILE A 116 -5.76 -7.47 -32.66
N GLN A 117 -6.14 -6.20 -32.55
CA GLN A 117 -5.46 -5.10 -33.19
C GLN A 117 -5.08 -4.02 -32.17
N ARG A 118 -3.78 -3.76 -32.02
CA ARG A 118 -3.30 -2.60 -31.25
C ARG A 118 -3.53 -1.31 -32.02
N LEU A 119 -3.98 -0.27 -31.31
CA LEU A 119 -4.17 1.07 -31.89
C LEU A 119 -2.87 1.86 -31.86
N GLY A 120 -2.07 1.78 -32.93
CA GLY A 120 -0.80 2.50 -33.02
C GLY A 120 0.16 2.20 -31.85
N GLU A 121 0.72 3.24 -31.24
CA GLU A 121 1.58 3.12 -30.05
C GLU A 121 0.82 3.17 -28.72
N VAL A 122 -0.51 3.34 -28.73
CA VAL A 122 -1.27 3.49 -27.48
C VAL A 122 -1.52 2.16 -26.78
N ASP A 123 -1.76 2.20 -25.48
CA ASP A 123 -2.14 1.04 -24.66
C ASP A 123 -3.63 0.71 -24.81
N MET A 124 -4.07 0.53 -26.06
CA MET A 124 -5.45 0.22 -26.42
C MET A 124 -5.47 -0.82 -27.55
N ALA A 125 -6.38 -1.79 -27.44
CA ALA A 125 -6.61 -2.81 -28.42
C ALA A 125 -8.09 -2.91 -28.78
N VAL A 126 -8.36 -3.23 -30.04
CA VAL A 126 -9.66 -3.64 -30.56
C VAL A 126 -9.65 -5.17 -30.68
N LEU A 127 -10.75 -5.78 -30.24
CA LEU A 127 -11.04 -7.20 -30.35
C LEU A 127 -12.43 -7.37 -30.98
N SER A 128 -12.75 -8.58 -31.43
CA SER A 128 -14.12 -8.86 -31.88
C SER A 128 -14.53 -10.31 -31.66
N PHE A 129 -15.82 -10.51 -31.42
CA PHE A 129 -16.47 -11.81 -31.33
C PHE A 129 -17.84 -11.74 -32.00
N SER A 130 -18.42 -12.91 -32.31
CA SER A 130 -19.75 -13.01 -32.89
C SER A 130 -20.72 -13.66 -31.89
N SER A 131 -21.93 -13.11 -31.76
CA SER A 131 -22.98 -13.66 -30.89
C SER A 131 -24.37 -13.40 -31.46
N GLY A 132 -25.29 -14.35 -31.26
CA GLY A 132 -26.71 -14.17 -31.56
C GLY A 132 -27.49 -13.46 -30.45
N SER A 133 -26.89 -13.31 -29.26
CA SER A 133 -27.47 -12.54 -28.15
C SER A 133 -27.36 -11.03 -28.40
N ALA A 134 -28.30 -10.27 -27.86
CA ALA A 134 -28.28 -8.81 -27.88
C ALA A 134 -27.59 -8.27 -26.63
N TYR A 135 -26.49 -7.54 -26.79
CA TYR A 135 -25.77 -6.87 -25.72
C TYR A 135 -25.79 -5.35 -25.92
N GLU A 136 -25.86 -4.61 -24.82
CA GLU A 136 -25.72 -3.16 -24.85
C GLU A 136 -24.29 -2.77 -25.25
N VAL A 137 -24.16 -1.70 -26.03
CA VAL A 137 -22.86 -1.13 -26.41
C VAL A 137 -22.77 0.29 -25.86
N ALA A 138 -21.56 0.69 -25.49
CA ALA A 138 -21.31 1.99 -24.89
C ALA A 138 -21.68 3.15 -25.82
N ASN A 139 -22.29 4.19 -25.27
CA ASN A 139 -22.32 5.48 -25.96
C ASN A 139 -20.92 6.11 -25.89
N VAL A 140 -20.35 6.45 -27.05
CA VAL A 140 -18.99 7.02 -27.11
C VAL A 140 -19.05 8.52 -26.86
N GLY A 141 -18.41 8.96 -25.77
CA GLY A 141 -18.43 10.36 -25.32
C GLY A 141 -17.40 11.26 -25.99
N ASP A 142 -17.48 12.55 -25.65
CA ASP A 142 -16.50 13.56 -26.01
C ASP A 142 -15.59 13.90 -24.82
N ILE A 143 -14.32 13.53 -24.93
CA ILE A 143 -13.34 13.75 -23.87
C ILE A 143 -13.16 15.23 -23.51
N LYS A 144 -13.45 16.16 -24.43
CA LYS A 144 -13.29 17.60 -24.20
C LYS A 144 -14.30 18.15 -23.19
N LYS A 145 -15.39 17.43 -22.96
CA LYS A 145 -16.40 17.75 -21.93
C LYS A 145 -15.96 17.34 -20.53
N VAL A 146 -15.00 16.43 -20.41
CA VAL A 146 -14.46 15.98 -19.12
C VAL A 146 -13.51 17.04 -18.57
N LYS A 147 -13.88 17.63 -17.43
CA LYS A 147 -13.09 18.62 -16.71
C LYS A 147 -12.62 18.06 -15.37
N HIS A 148 -11.57 18.66 -14.82
CA HIS A 148 -11.17 18.40 -13.43
C HIS A 148 -12.32 18.53 -12.44
N ASP A 149 -12.19 17.82 -11.33
CA ASP A 149 -13.11 17.83 -10.18
C ASP A 149 -14.54 17.41 -10.56
N GLN A 150 -14.74 16.88 -11.77
CA GLN A 150 -15.98 16.24 -12.17
C GLN A 150 -15.95 14.76 -11.78
N PRO A 151 -17.11 14.18 -11.42
CA PRO A 151 -17.23 12.75 -11.18
C PRO A 151 -16.79 11.94 -12.40
N ILE A 152 -16.02 10.90 -12.15
CA ILE A 152 -15.64 9.88 -13.12
C ILE A 152 -15.82 8.50 -12.51
N TYR A 153 -16.34 7.57 -13.31
CA TYR A 153 -16.74 6.26 -12.84
C TYR A 153 -15.93 5.18 -13.53
N VAL A 154 -15.32 4.31 -12.74
CA VAL A 154 -14.53 3.19 -13.21
C VAL A 154 -15.29 1.91 -12.95
N ALA A 155 -15.35 1.00 -13.94
CA ALA A 155 -15.77 -0.37 -13.68
C ALA A 155 -14.90 -1.40 -14.38
N GLY A 156 -14.68 -2.52 -13.70
CA GLY A 156 -13.85 -3.62 -14.19
C GLY A 156 -13.89 -4.83 -13.26
N PHE A 157 -13.36 -5.96 -13.73
CA PHE A 157 -13.35 -7.24 -13.03
C PHE A 157 -12.05 -7.43 -12.24
N PRO A 158 -12.09 -7.50 -10.91
CA PRO A 158 -10.90 -7.78 -10.11
C PRO A 158 -10.30 -9.16 -10.39
N LEU A 159 -8.98 -9.28 -10.30
CA LEU A 159 -8.24 -10.53 -10.51
C LEU A 159 -8.71 -11.64 -9.54
N ASN A 160 -8.91 -11.28 -8.27
CA ASN A 160 -9.25 -12.22 -7.19
C ASN A 160 -10.76 -12.39 -6.97
N ASN A 161 -11.61 -11.73 -7.77
CA ASN A 161 -13.07 -11.83 -7.71
C ASN A 161 -13.66 -11.62 -9.10
N SER A 162 -13.29 -12.49 -10.04
CA SER A 162 -13.62 -12.39 -11.46
C SER A 162 -15.12 -12.51 -11.78
N GLN A 163 -15.93 -12.96 -10.82
CA GLN A 163 -17.38 -13.11 -10.96
C GLN A 163 -18.14 -11.79 -10.71
N ASN A 164 -17.55 -10.85 -9.97
CA ASN A 164 -18.22 -9.62 -9.57
C ASN A 164 -17.54 -8.40 -10.19
N LEU A 165 -18.29 -7.70 -11.03
CA LEU A 165 -17.87 -6.40 -11.53
C LEU A 165 -17.76 -5.42 -10.36
N ARG A 166 -16.60 -4.76 -10.26
CA ARG A 166 -16.38 -3.67 -9.31
C ARG A 166 -16.68 -2.35 -10.00
N TYR A 167 -17.38 -1.47 -9.29
CA TYR A 167 -17.75 -0.13 -9.74
C TYR A 167 -17.32 0.89 -8.69
N GLU A 168 -16.60 1.92 -9.11
CA GLU A 168 -15.96 2.88 -8.22
C GLU A 168 -16.18 4.29 -8.72
N THR A 169 -16.42 5.21 -7.78
CA THR A 169 -16.61 6.64 -8.05
C THR A 169 -15.37 7.40 -7.56
N GLY A 170 -15.04 8.47 -8.26
CA GLY A 170 -13.91 9.35 -7.98
C GLY A 170 -14.05 10.60 -8.82
N GLU A 171 -13.00 11.39 -8.86
CA GLU A 171 -12.94 12.68 -9.52
C GLU A 171 -11.79 12.73 -10.53
N VAL A 172 -11.99 13.53 -11.57
CA VAL A 172 -10.95 13.79 -12.57
C VAL A 172 -9.87 14.66 -11.95
N VAL A 173 -8.65 14.13 -11.88
CA VAL A 173 -7.46 14.87 -11.45
C VAL A 173 -6.88 15.70 -12.59
N ALA A 174 -6.82 15.13 -13.80
CA ALA A 174 -6.33 15.80 -14.99
C ALA A 174 -6.85 15.17 -16.28
N ASN A 175 -7.11 15.99 -17.29
CA ASN A 175 -7.39 15.59 -18.66
C ASN A 175 -6.40 16.30 -19.59
N ALA A 176 -5.22 15.68 -19.77
CA ALA A 176 -4.12 16.28 -20.51
C ALA A 176 -4.33 16.20 -22.02
N GLU A 177 -3.90 17.24 -22.75
CA GLU A 177 -3.87 17.20 -24.22
C GLU A 177 -2.59 16.54 -24.73
N VAL A 178 -1.53 16.58 -23.93
CA VAL A 178 -0.27 15.89 -24.20
C VAL A 178 -0.38 14.44 -23.75
N GLY A 179 -0.21 13.50 -24.69
CA GLY A 179 -0.13 12.09 -24.36
C GLY A 179 1.16 11.78 -23.60
N ILE A 180 1.03 11.11 -22.46
CA ILE A 180 2.20 10.52 -21.77
C ILE A 180 2.46 9.12 -22.34
N ASP A 181 3.46 8.42 -21.79
CA ASP A 181 3.89 7.07 -22.20
C ASP A 181 2.69 6.19 -22.61
N GLN A 182 2.67 5.67 -23.85
CA GLN A 182 1.60 4.82 -24.41
C GLN A 182 0.20 5.44 -24.49
N GLY A 183 0.08 6.76 -24.58
CA GLY A 183 -1.20 7.44 -24.84
C GLY A 183 -2.08 7.66 -23.61
N TYR A 184 -1.55 7.49 -22.40
CA TYR A 184 -2.28 7.88 -21.20
C TYR A 184 -2.46 9.42 -21.17
N GLN A 185 -3.65 9.89 -20.82
CA GLN A 185 -3.98 11.33 -20.76
C GLN A 185 -4.88 11.69 -19.58
N LEU A 186 -5.68 10.74 -19.11
CA LEU A 186 -6.60 10.93 -17.99
C LEU A 186 -5.96 10.51 -16.68
N LEU A 187 -6.08 11.35 -15.66
CA LEU A 187 -5.78 11.04 -14.28
C LEU A 187 -7.05 11.19 -13.44
N TYR A 188 -7.27 10.27 -12.51
CA TYR A 188 -8.45 10.25 -11.63
C TYR A 188 -8.19 9.44 -10.37
N ASP A 189 -8.92 9.70 -9.30
CA ASP A 189 -8.59 9.24 -7.94
C ASP A 189 -9.42 8.05 -7.41
N ASN A 190 -10.16 7.35 -8.27
CA ASN A 190 -10.96 6.17 -7.89
C ASN A 190 -10.11 5.06 -7.23
N THR A 191 -10.70 4.30 -6.31
CA THR A 191 -10.03 3.14 -5.69
C THR A 191 -10.10 1.91 -6.61
N THR A 192 -9.06 1.64 -7.41
CA THR A 192 -9.03 0.48 -8.32
C THR A 192 -8.15 -0.66 -7.81
N VAL A 193 -8.37 -1.87 -8.33
CA VAL A 193 -7.59 -3.07 -7.98
C VAL A 193 -7.12 -3.81 -9.23
N ALA A 194 -6.13 -4.69 -9.07
CA ALA A 194 -5.61 -5.52 -10.16
C ALA A 194 -6.73 -6.29 -10.88
N GLY A 195 -6.63 -6.41 -12.20
CA GLY A 195 -7.63 -7.05 -13.08
C GLY A 195 -8.62 -6.08 -13.72
N MET A 196 -8.82 -4.87 -13.15
CA MET A 196 -9.76 -3.91 -13.72
C MET A 196 -9.27 -3.24 -15.03
N SER A 197 -8.00 -3.41 -15.40
CA SER A 197 -7.40 -2.83 -16.61
C SER A 197 -8.15 -3.20 -17.87
N GLY A 198 -8.36 -2.22 -18.75
CA GLY A 198 -9.21 -2.29 -19.94
C GLY A 198 -10.70 -2.03 -19.68
N GLY A 199 -11.11 -1.86 -18.43
CA GLY A 199 -12.49 -1.54 -18.04
C GLY A 199 -12.92 -0.11 -18.39
N VAL A 200 -14.20 0.20 -18.16
CA VAL A 200 -14.81 1.48 -18.55
C VAL A 200 -14.29 2.66 -17.72
N LEU A 201 -14.19 3.83 -18.36
CA LEU A 201 -14.24 5.14 -17.72
C LEU A 201 -15.46 5.90 -18.25
N LEU A 202 -16.41 6.21 -17.38
CA LEU A 202 -17.64 6.91 -17.72
C LEU A 202 -17.68 8.31 -17.08
N ASN A 203 -18.27 9.26 -17.79
CA ASN A 203 -18.67 10.55 -17.19
C ASN A 203 -20.03 10.43 -16.47
N SER A 204 -20.52 11.54 -15.91
CA SER A 204 -21.83 11.60 -15.24
C SER A 204 -23.04 11.29 -16.12
N ASP A 205 -22.91 11.42 -17.45
CA ASP A 205 -23.97 11.09 -18.40
C ASP A 205 -24.00 9.58 -18.74
N GLY A 206 -23.00 8.81 -18.29
CA GLY A 206 -22.82 7.41 -18.65
C GLY A 206 -22.11 7.19 -19.99
N ASP A 207 -21.55 8.25 -20.59
CA ASP A 207 -20.79 8.15 -21.83
C ASP A 207 -19.38 7.63 -21.58
N LEU A 208 -18.89 6.76 -22.46
CA LEU A 208 -17.53 6.23 -22.44
C LEU A 208 -16.53 7.32 -22.84
N VAL A 209 -15.69 7.72 -21.90
CA VAL A 209 -14.67 8.77 -22.10
C VAL A 209 -13.26 8.20 -22.17
N GLY A 210 -13.07 6.94 -21.76
CA GLY A 210 -11.80 6.25 -21.91
C GLY A 210 -11.82 4.83 -21.36
N LEU A 211 -10.64 4.22 -21.30
CA LEU A 211 -10.42 2.93 -20.66
C LEU A 211 -9.55 3.12 -19.43
N HIS A 212 -9.90 2.42 -18.35
CA HIS A 212 -9.02 2.28 -17.21
C HIS A 212 -7.79 1.48 -17.65
N GLY A 213 -6.58 1.96 -17.36
CA GLY A 213 -5.37 1.24 -17.73
C GLY A 213 -4.53 0.90 -16.52
N ARG A 214 -3.65 1.82 -16.10
CA ARG A 214 -2.74 1.62 -14.97
C ARG A 214 -3.35 2.19 -13.70
N GLY A 215 -3.81 1.32 -12.82
CA GLY A 215 -3.98 1.63 -11.40
C GLY A 215 -2.65 1.54 -10.66
N GLU A 216 -2.57 2.15 -9.48
CA GLU A 216 -1.41 1.94 -8.61
C GLU A 216 -1.46 0.54 -8.02
N ARG A 217 -0.40 -0.24 -8.25
CA ARG A 217 -0.18 -1.45 -7.46
C ARG A 217 0.27 -1.00 -6.08
N ASP A 218 -0.08 -1.78 -5.05
CA ASP A 218 0.54 -1.64 -3.73
C ASP A 218 2.06 -1.54 -3.93
N GLU A 219 2.65 -0.38 -3.65
CA GLU A 219 4.10 -0.29 -3.48
C GLU A 219 4.39 -1.15 -2.25
N GLN A 220 4.67 -2.43 -2.46
CA GLN A 220 5.12 -3.31 -1.40
C GLN A 220 6.42 -2.70 -0.88
N ALA A 221 6.34 -2.07 0.29
CA ALA A 221 7.50 -1.55 0.95
C ALA A 221 8.38 -2.74 1.33
N SER A 222 9.41 -2.97 0.52
CA SER A 222 10.45 -3.96 0.78
C SER A 222 11.40 -3.51 1.89
N SER A 223 10.99 -2.58 2.76
CA SER A 223 11.86 -1.93 3.75
C SER A 223 11.20 -1.76 5.13
N GLY A 224 10.00 -2.32 5.37
CA GLY A 224 9.24 -2.03 6.60
C GLY A 224 8.76 -0.57 6.67
N GLU A 225 8.88 0.20 5.58
CA GLU A 225 8.28 1.52 5.45
C GLU A 225 6.76 1.40 5.25
N LEU A 226 6.03 2.43 5.66
CA LEU A 226 4.59 2.54 5.43
C LEU A 226 4.30 2.51 3.92
N VAL A 227 3.37 1.64 3.51
CA VAL A 227 2.95 1.50 2.12
C VAL A 227 2.25 2.77 1.66
N MET A 228 2.53 3.20 0.44
CA MET A 228 1.98 4.43 -0.12
C MET A 228 1.18 4.13 -1.38
N LYS A 229 -0.05 4.64 -1.39
CA LYS A 229 -0.86 4.82 -2.60
C LYS A 229 -1.14 6.30 -2.74
N THR A 230 -0.86 6.86 -3.92
CA THR A 230 -1.36 8.17 -4.31
C THR A 230 -2.85 8.16 -4.61
N GLY A 231 -3.44 7.00 -4.88
CA GLY A 231 -4.84 6.88 -5.29
C GLY A 231 -5.11 7.38 -6.72
N VAL A 232 -4.08 7.87 -7.45
CA VAL A 232 -4.25 8.46 -8.78
C VAL A 232 -3.96 7.42 -9.85
N ASN A 233 -4.98 7.03 -10.59
CA ASN A 233 -4.92 6.10 -11.71
C ASN A 233 -4.64 6.83 -13.03
N GLN A 234 -4.34 6.05 -14.07
CA GLN A 234 -4.15 6.54 -15.43
C GLN A 234 -5.13 5.87 -16.41
N GLY A 235 -5.75 6.67 -17.27
CA GLY A 235 -6.65 6.21 -18.34
C GLY A 235 -6.19 6.60 -19.73
N VAL A 236 -6.53 5.74 -20.70
CA VAL A 236 -6.36 6.01 -22.13
C VAL A 236 -7.69 6.57 -22.66
N PRO A 237 -7.71 7.79 -23.22
CA PRO A 237 -8.94 8.45 -23.65
C PRO A 237 -9.56 7.81 -24.89
N ILE A 238 -10.87 7.91 -25.00
CA ILE A 238 -11.65 7.31 -26.10
C ILE A 238 -11.35 7.94 -27.47
N THR A 239 -10.72 9.11 -27.49
CA THR A 239 -10.32 9.82 -28.73
C THR A 239 -9.47 8.96 -29.67
N TYR A 240 -8.62 8.07 -29.14
CA TYR A 240 -7.82 7.19 -29.99
C TYR A 240 -8.67 6.17 -30.74
N TYR A 241 -9.74 5.66 -30.12
CA TYR A 241 -10.72 4.82 -30.81
C TYR A 241 -11.49 5.62 -31.86
N ASN A 242 -11.89 6.86 -31.57
CA ASN A 242 -12.58 7.72 -32.55
C ASN A 242 -11.72 7.96 -33.80
N LEU A 243 -10.41 8.22 -33.62
CA LEU A 243 -9.46 8.34 -34.72
C LEU A 243 -9.40 7.03 -35.51
N PHE A 244 -9.20 5.90 -34.84
CA PHE A 244 -9.16 4.57 -35.45
C PHE A 244 -10.43 4.25 -36.26
N ALA A 245 -11.60 4.44 -35.66
CA ALA A 245 -12.89 4.15 -36.27
C ALA A 245 -13.19 5.03 -37.49
N SER A 246 -12.65 6.25 -37.54
CA SER A 246 -12.73 7.14 -38.70
C SER A 246 -11.70 6.84 -39.81
N GLY A 247 -10.77 5.90 -39.57
CA GLY A 247 -9.64 5.62 -40.47
C GLY A 247 -8.49 6.64 -40.37
N ALA A 248 -8.54 7.57 -39.41
CA ALA A 248 -7.48 8.53 -39.17
C ALA A 248 -6.28 7.88 -38.45
N PRO A 249 -5.04 8.38 -38.67
CA PRO A 249 -3.87 7.90 -37.95
C PRO A 249 -4.00 8.10 -36.43
N VAL A 250 -3.75 7.03 -35.67
CA VAL A 250 -3.70 7.08 -34.20
C VAL A 250 -2.29 7.48 -33.78
N VAL A 251 -2.10 8.76 -33.44
CA VAL A 251 -0.80 9.33 -33.03
C VAL A 251 -0.89 9.93 -31.64
N VAL A 252 0.10 9.63 -30.80
CA VAL A 252 0.24 10.25 -29.48
C VAL A 252 0.88 11.63 -29.63
N ALA A 253 0.17 12.68 -29.25
CA ALA A 253 0.70 14.05 -29.27
C ALA A 253 1.83 14.20 -28.24
N LYS A 254 3.05 14.51 -28.71
CA LYS A 254 4.26 14.72 -27.89
C LYS A 254 4.57 16.21 -27.71
N ASN A 255 3.55 17.02 -27.45
CA ASN A 255 3.70 18.47 -27.36
C ASN A 255 4.32 18.89 -26.00
N THR A 256 4.83 20.12 -25.95
CA THR A 256 5.28 20.73 -24.68
C THR A 256 4.08 20.93 -23.75
N ALA A 257 4.23 20.61 -22.46
CA ALA A 257 3.19 20.88 -21.47
C ALA A 257 2.95 22.39 -21.36
N THR A 258 1.69 22.80 -21.47
CA THR A 258 1.30 24.22 -21.37
C THR A 258 0.16 24.45 -20.38
N THR A 259 -0.62 23.41 -20.06
CA THR A 259 -1.72 23.47 -19.10
C THR A 259 -1.35 22.82 -17.78
N ALA A 260 -2.13 23.10 -16.72
CA ALA A 260 -1.98 22.42 -15.43
C ALA A 260 -2.10 20.89 -15.59
N ASP A 261 -3.05 20.44 -16.42
CA ASP A 261 -3.34 19.02 -16.66
C ASP A 261 -2.16 18.32 -17.35
N ASP A 262 -1.54 18.98 -18.34
CA ASP A 262 -0.34 18.45 -18.99
C ASP A 262 0.81 18.27 -18.00
N TYR A 263 1.02 19.26 -17.13
CA TYR A 263 2.07 19.19 -16.11
C TYR A 263 1.79 18.08 -15.09
N LEU A 264 0.53 17.88 -14.67
CA LEU A 264 0.14 16.81 -13.77
C LEU A 264 0.31 15.43 -14.41
N ALA A 265 -0.09 15.25 -15.67
CA ALA A 265 0.13 14.03 -16.42
C ALA A 265 1.62 13.69 -16.53
N GLN A 266 2.47 14.67 -16.89
CA GLN A 266 3.92 14.47 -16.96
C GLN A 266 4.56 14.21 -15.58
N ALA A 267 4.02 14.84 -14.52
CA ALA A 267 4.44 14.58 -13.15
C ALA A 267 4.15 13.12 -12.77
N LYS A 268 2.94 12.63 -13.05
CA LYS A 268 2.56 11.24 -12.80
C LYS A 268 3.44 10.26 -13.59
N ALA A 269 3.67 10.53 -14.87
CA ALA A 269 4.57 9.70 -15.69
C ALA A 269 6.02 9.71 -15.18
N SER A 270 6.47 10.81 -14.59
CA SER A 270 7.79 10.92 -13.96
C SER A 270 7.86 10.19 -12.62
N GLN A 271 6.77 10.18 -11.83
CA GLN A 271 6.67 9.47 -10.56
C GLN A 271 6.94 7.96 -10.72
N SER A 272 6.48 7.35 -11.81
CA SER A 272 6.71 5.93 -12.11
C SER A 272 8.17 5.56 -12.39
N ARG A 273 9.09 6.54 -12.43
CA ARG A 273 10.52 6.34 -12.71
C ARG A 273 11.35 6.64 -11.47
N LYS A 274 12.16 5.67 -11.03
CA LYS A 274 13.03 5.79 -9.85
C LYS A 274 13.97 7.02 -9.95
N GLY A 275 14.05 7.82 -8.88
CA GLY A 275 14.99 8.94 -8.79
C GLY A 275 14.53 10.23 -9.49
N ARG A 276 13.24 10.36 -9.83
CA ARG A 276 12.67 11.50 -10.55
C ARG A 276 11.82 12.41 -9.66
N GLU A 277 11.89 12.25 -8.35
CA GLU A 277 11.08 12.97 -7.36
C GLU A 277 11.23 14.49 -7.51
N GLN A 278 12.46 14.98 -7.75
CA GLN A 278 12.69 16.41 -8.00
C GLN A 278 12.00 16.93 -9.28
N THR A 279 11.89 16.08 -10.30
CA THR A 279 11.16 16.41 -11.54
C THR A 279 9.66 16.50 -11.27
N VAL A 280 9.12 15.55 -10.48
CA VAL A 280 7.71 15.58 -10.04
C VAL A 280 7.42 16.87 -9.28
N ILE A 281 8.28 17.28 -8.34
CA ILE A 281 8.13 18.54 -7.59
C ILE A 281 8.13 19.75 -8.53
N LYS A 282 9.03 19.80 -9.52
CA LYS A 282 9.07 20.90 -10.50
C LYS A 282 7.78 20.99 -11.30
N LEU A 283 7.34 19.87 -11.90
CA LEU A 283 6.16 19.83 -12.76
C LEU A 283 4.89 20.16 -11.97
N THR A 284 4.70 19.57 -10.80
CA THR A 284 3.56 19.89 -9.92
C THR A 284 3.58 21.35 -9.45
N THR A 285 4.75 21.94 -9.23
CA THR A 285 4.85 23.38 -8.93
C THR A 285 4.41 24.25 -10.09
N GLN A 286 4.75 23.89 -11.34
CA GLN A 286 4.26 24.58 -12.53
C GLN A 286 2.74 24.41 -12.68
N ALA A 287 2.21 23.20 -12.46
CA ALA A 287 0.78 22.94 -12.47
C ALA A 287 0.03 23.82 -11.45
N LEU A 288 0.50 23.82 -10.19
CA LEU A 288 -0.11 24.56 -9.09
C LEU A 288 -0.01 26.08 -9.26
N ALA A 289 0.99 26.58 -10.00
CA ALA A 289 1.09 28.00 -10.36
C ALA A 289 0.03 28.42 -11.41
N LEU A 290 -0.38 27.50 -12.29
CA LEU A 290 -1.44 27.73 -13.26
C LEU A 290 -2.83 27.53 -12.64
N ARG A 291 -2.95 26.54 -11.76
CA ARG A 291 -4.22 26.17 -11.12
C ARG A 291 -3.98 25.36 -9.85
N SER A 292 -4.51 25.87 -8.74
CA SER A 292 -4.57 25.14 -7.47
C SER A 292 -5.48 23.92 -7.60
N SER A 293 -5.00 22.74 -7.19
CA SER A 293 -5.79 21.50 -7.19
C SER A 293 -5.33 20.53 -6.10
N GLY A 294 -6.28 19.77 -5.54
CA GLY A 294 -6.00 18.75 -4.51
C GLY A 294 -4.99 17.72 -5.00
N GLY A 295 -5.23 17.13 -6.18
CA GLY A 295 -4.30 16.18 -6.80
C GLY A 295 -2.92 16.75 -7.12
N GLY A 296 -2.81 18.04 -7.44
CA GLY A 296 -1.51 18.70 -7.64
C GLY A 296 -0.69 18.82 -6.37
N TYR A 297 -1.33 19.26 -5.27
CA TYR A 297 -0.70 19.30 -3.96
C TYR A 297 -0.34 17.90 -3.48
N PHE A 298 -1.24 16.93 -3.66
CA PHE A 298 -1.01 15.53 -3.31
C PHE A 298 0.26 14.99 -3.98
N LEU A 299 0.36 15.08 -5.32
CA LEU A 299 1.48 14.52 -6.06
C LEU A 299 2.82 15.18 -5.66
N ARG A 300 2.79 16.48 -5.36
CA ARG A 300 3.98 17.19 -4.87
C ARG A 300 4.38 16.73 -3.47
N ALA A 301 3.40 16.58 -2.57
CA ALA A 301 3.61 16.09 -1.21
C ALA A 301 4.22 14.68 -1.21
N TYR A 302 3.69 13.79 -2.06
CA TYR A 302 4.20 12.43 -2.23
C TYR A 302 5.69 12.44 -2.63
N ALA A 303 6.05 13.25 -3.63
CA ALA A 303 7.44 13.37 -4.06
C ALA A 303 8.36 13.96 -2.98
N LYS A 304 7.91 14.98 -2.24
CA LYS A 304 8.65 15.54 -1.09
C LYS A 304 8.87 14.50 0.01
N LYS A 305 7.85 13.70 0.34
CA LYS A 305 7.97 12.63 1.35
C LYS A 305 8.99 11.57 0.91
N LYS A 306 9.01 11.16 -0.36
CA LYS A 306 10.03 10.24 -0.90
C LYS A 306 11.45 10.82 -0.74
N LEU A 307 11.61 12.14 -0.81
CA LEU A 307 12.87 12.85 -0.52
C LEU A 307 13.10 13.12 0.98
N LYS A 308 12.25 12.59 1.87
CA LYS A 308 12.28 12.82 3.32
C LYS A 308 12.08 14.28 3.75
N ASP A 309 11.56 15.12 2.86
CA ASP A 309 11.03 16.45 3.20
C ASP A 309 9.62 16.27 3.80
N TYR A 310 9.57 15.77 5.03
CA TYR A 310 8.32 15.45 5.71
C TYR A 310 7.50 16.70 6.02
N GLN A 311 8.13 17.79 6.47
CA GLN A 311 7.44 19.06 6.72
C GLN A 311 6.82 19.63 5.45
N GLY A 312 7.57 19.67 4.35
CA GLY A 312 7.07 20.14 3.07
C GLY A 312 5.94 19.26 2.52
N ALA A 313 6.00 17.94 2.73
CA ALA A 313 4.92 17.02 2.40
C ALA A 313 3.66 17.26 3.24
N ILE A 314 3.80 17.42 4.56
CA ILE A 314 2.67 17.70 5.46
C ILE A 314 1.96 19.01 5.07
N ALA A 315 2.72 20.04 4.70
CA ALA A 315 2.16 21.31 4.26
C ALA A 315 1.34 21.16 2.98
N ASP A 316 1.88 20.46 1.97
CA ASP A 316 1.15 20.22 0.72
C ASP A 316 -0.05 19.30 0.91
N TYR A 317 0.04 18.21 1.68
CA TYR A 317 -1.13 17.38 1.99
C TYR A 317 -2.21 18.15 2.75
N SER A 318 -1.83 19.08 3.63
CA SER A 318 -2.81 19.93 4.31
C SER A 318 -3.51 20.87 3.33
N LYS A 319 -2.81 21.39 2.32
CA LYS A 319 -3.43 22.15 1.22
C LYS A 319 -4.34 21.29 0.34
N ALA A 320 -3.97 20.04 0.09
CA ALA A 320 -4.85 19.10 -0.60
C ALA A 320 -6.16 18.88 0.19
N LEU A 321 -6.08 18.71 1.53
CA LEU A 321 -7.26 18.54 2.40
C LEU A 321 -8.08 19.81 2.62
N GLU A 322 -7.50 21.00 2.47
CA GLU A 322 -8.26 22.26 2.43
C GLU A 322 -9.18 22.31 1.20
N ILE A 323 -8.78 21.67 0.09
CA ILE A 323 -9.55 21.61 -1.16
C ILE A 323 -10.53 20.43 -1.11
N ASN A 324 -10.05 19.23 -0.77
CA ASN A 324 -10.83 17.99 -0.70
C ASN A 324 -10.80 17.44 0.75
N PRO A 325 -11.70 17.92 1.64
CA PRO A 325 -11.67 17.58 3.07
C PRO A 325 -12.13 16.15 3.40
N GLU A 326 -12.68 15.42 2.43
CA GLU A 326 -13.17 14.04 2.59
C GLU A 326 -12.23 13.00 1.94
N ASP A 327 -11.02 13.40 1.56
CA ASP A 327 -10.03 12.49 0.95
C ASP A 327 -9.30 11.65 2.01
N ALA A 328 -9.79 10.42 2.21
CA ALA A 328 -9.21 9.42 3.10
C ALA A 328 -7.75 9.09 2.75
N ASN A 329 -7.40 8.99 1.46
CA ASN A 329 -6.04 8.69 1.01
C ASN A 329 -5.08 9.82 1.37
N THR A 330 -5.52 11.08 1.24
CA THR A 330 -4.70 12.23 1.65
C THR A 330 -4.46 12.26 3.15
N PHE A 331 -5.48 11.98 3.98
CA PHE A 331 -5.26 11.83 5.43
C PHE A 331 -4.24 10.74 5.74
N ASN A 332 -4.41 9.54 5.18
CA ASN A 332 -3.47 8.43 5.37
C ASN A 332 -2.03 8.81 4.98
N ASN A 333 -1.84 9.47 3.83
CA ASN A 333 -0.51 9.86 3.38
C ASN A 333 0.10 11.03 4.17
N ARG A 334 -0.72 11.95 4.69
CA ARG A 334 -0.25 12.96 5.65
C ARG A 334 0.17 12.32 6.96
N GLY A 335 -0.58 11.32 7.42
CA GLY A 335 -0.20 10.46 8.54
C GLY A 335 1.16 9.81 8.33
N ASN A 336 1.41 9.25 7.13
CA ASN A 336 2.71 8.66 6.78
C ASN A 336 3.86 9.68 6.84
N ALA A 337 3.62 10.93 6.43
CA ALA A 337 4.62 12.00 6.54
C ALA A 337 4.88 12.41 8.00
N LYS A 338 3.83 12.52 8.83
CA LYS A 338 3.95 12.78 10.28
C LYS A 338 4.69 11.67 11.01
N HIS A 339 4.38 10.42 10.68
CA HIS A 339 5.10 9.25 11.19
C HIS A 339 6.59 9.35 10.85
N GLY A 340 6.94 9.66 9.59
CA GLY A 340 8.33 9.83 9.18
C GLY A 340 9.07 10.97 9.92
N LEU A 341 8.32 11.95 10.45
CA LEU A 341 8.83 13.02 11.30
C LEU A 341 8.97 12.61 12.79
N GLY A 342 8.47 11.43 13.16
CA GLY A 342 8.39 10.97 14.56
C GLY A 342 7.16 11.48 15.33
N ASP A 343 6.23 12.18 14.66
CA ASP A 343 4.95 12.59 15.25
C ASP A 343 3.93 11.45 15.14
N TYR A 344 4.14 10.40 15.94
CA TYR A 344 3.30 9.20 15.93
C TYR A 344 1.86 9.48 16.36
N GLN A 345 1.65 10.40 17.32
CA GLN A 345 0.31 10.75 17.78
C GLN A 345 -0.47 11.53 16.71
N GLY A 346 0.19 12.49 16.03
CA GLY A 346 -0.40 13.21 14.91
C GLY A 346 -0.67 12.31 13.71
N ALA A 347 0.18 11.30 13.48
CA ALA A 347 -0.06 10.28 12.47
C ALA A 347 -1.30 9.43 12.79
N ILE A 348 -1.42 8.92 14.03
CA ILE A 348 -2.60 8.17 14.51
C ILE A 348 -3.89 8.96 14.33
N SER A 349 -3.87 10.28 14.57
CA SER A 349 -5.03 11.15 14.35
C SER A 349 -5.44 11.19 12.87
N ASP A 350 -4.47 11.33 11.96
CA ASP A 350 -4.75 11.37 10.52
C ASP A 350 -5.24 10.00 10.01
N TYR A 351 -4.63 8.89 10.43
CA TYR A 351 -5.12 7.55 10.06
C TYR A 351 -6.52 7.27 10.59
N THR A 352 -6.84 7.74 11.80
CA THR A 352 -8.18 7.60 12.36
C THR A 352 -9.19 8.37 11.50
N LYS A 353 -8.83 9.57 11.03
CA LYS A 353 -9.70 10.32 10.12
C LYS A 353 -9.87 9.62 8.77
N ALA A 354 -8.81 9.02 8.22
CA ALA A 354 -8.89 8.22 7.01
C ALA A 354 -9.85 7.03 7.18
N ILE A 355 -9.79 6.33 8.32
CA ILE A 355 -10.67 5.20 8.65
C ILE A 355 -12.13 5.62 8.86
N GLU A 356 -12.37 6.80 9.44
CA GLU A 356 -13.72 7.36 9.57
C GLU A 356 -14.37 7.63 8.20
N LEU A 357 -13.57 8.10 7.24
CA LEU A 357 -14.01 8.39 5.87
C LEU A 357 -14.17 7.13 5.03
N ASP A 358 -13.23 6.18 5.16
CA ASP A 358 -13.30 4.86 4.52
C ASP A 358 -13.02 3.73 5.53
N PRO A 359 -14.09 3.14 6.11
CA PRO A 359 -13.96 2.02 7.03
C PRO A 359 -13.43 0.72 6.40
N GLN A 360 -13.31 0.65 5.06
CA GLN A 360 -12.70 -0.47 4.33
C GLN A 360 -11.25 -0.18 3.91
N HIS A 361 -10.64 0.88 4.44
CA HIS A 361 -9.26 1.24 4.12
C HIS A 361 -8.24 0.40 4.91
N ALA A 362 -7.99 -0.84 4.48
CA ALA A 362 -7.05 -1.77 5.15
C ALA A 362 -5.67 -1.16 5.43
N LEU A 363 -5.13 -0.39 4.48
CA LEU A 363 -3.84 0.31 4.61
C LEU A 363 -3.83 1.33 5.76
N ALA A 364 -4.90 2.08 5.98
CA ALA A 364 -4.97 3.05 7.07
C ALA A 364 -4.99 2.37 8.45
N TYR A 365 -5.65 1.20 8.55
CA TYR A 365 -5.57 0.36 9.75
C TYR A 365 -4.14 -0.12 9.99
N ASP A 366 -3.48 -0.71 8.99
CA ASP A 366 -2.10 -1.19 9.13
C ASP A 366 -1.14 -0.05 9.53
N ASN A 367 -1.20 1.10 8.86
CA ASN A 367 -0.35 2.25 9.17
C ASN A 367 -0.60 2.84 10.58
N ARG A 368 -1.86 2.84 11.05
CA ARG A 368 -2.18 3.22 12.42
C ARG A 368 -1.65 2.23 13.43
N GLY A 369 -1.76 0.93 13.14
CA GLY A 369 -1.19 -0.15 13.93
C GLY A 369 0.33 -0.01 14.04
N TYR A 370 1.00 0.33 12.95
CA TYR A 370 2.44 0.56 12.91
C TYR A 370 2.87 1.73 13.80
N SER A 371 2.14 2.85 13.76
CA SER A 371 2.43 3.99 14.64
C SER A 371 2.15 3.68 16.12
N LYS A 372 1.15 2.85 16.42
CA LYS A 372 0.89 2.37 17.80
C LYS A 372 1.97 1.41 18.30
N HIS A 373 2.48 0.56 17.40
CA HIS A 373 3.61 -0.34 17.68
C HIS A 373 4.87 0.45 18.05
N ASP A 374 5.19 1.52 17.32
CA ASP A 374 6.30 2.42 17.65
C ASP A 374 6.13 3.13 19.00
N LEU A 375 4.88 3.39 19.41
CA LEU A 375 4.55 3.87 20.77
C LEU A 375 4.54 2.75 21.82
N LYS A 376 4.89 1.51 21.45
CA LYS A 376 4.89 0.30 22.28
C LYS A 376 3.51 -0.14 22.78
N ASP A 377 2.43 0.35 22.16
CA ASP A 377 1.07 -0.13 22.40
C ASP A 377 0.78 -1.33 21.48
N TYR A 378 1.45 -2.44 21.78
CA TYR A 378 1.42 -3.64 20.94
C TYR A 378 0.02 -4.27 20.85
N GLN A 379 -0.76 -4.23 21.93
CA GLN A 379 -2.13 -4.74 21.92
C GLN A 379 -3.05 -3.92 21.00
N ALA A 380 -2.97 -2.58 21.05
CA ALA A 380 -3.77 -1.75 20.16
C ALA A 380 -3.30 -1.85 18.70
N ALA A 381 -2.00 -2.06 18.46
CA ALA A 381 -1.46 -2.34 17.14
C ALA A 381 -2.02 -3.65 16.55
N ILE A 382 -2.02 -4.73 17.34
CA ILE A 382 -2.61 -6.03 16.94
C ILE A 382 -4.08 -5.90 16.57
N ALA A 383 -4.86 -5.08 17.29
CA ALA A 383 -6.27 -4.86 16.97
C ALA A 383 -6.45 -4.20 15.59
N ASP A 384 -5.61 -3.23 15.25
CA ASP A 384 -5.62 -2.59 13.94
C ASP A 384 -5.17 -3.54 12.82
N TYR A 385 -4.09 -4.30 13.03
CA TYR A 385 -3.65 -5.30 12.05
C TYR A 385 -4.69 -6.40 11.83
N ASN A 386 -5.40 -6.83 12.88
CA ASN A 386 -6.53 -7.76 12.73
C ASN A 386 -7.60 -7.19 11.80
N LYS A 387 -7.92 -5.90 11.94
CA LYS A 387 -8.93 -5.26 11.09
C LYS A 387 -8.44 -5.11 9.64
N ALA A 388 -7.18 -4.75 9.43
CA ALA A 388 -6.56 -4.73 8.10
C ALA A 388 -6.65 -6.10 7.40
N ILE A 389 -6.35 -7.18 8.13
CA ILE A 389 -6.42 -8.57 7.64
C ILE A 389 -7.87 -9.03 7.40
N GLU A 390 -8.82 -8.59 8.23
CA GLU A 390 -10.25 -8.88 8.02
C GLU A 390 -10.76 -8.27 6.71
N ILE A 391 -10.32 -7.04 6.40
CA ILE A 391 -10.67 -6.32 5.18
C ILE A 391 -9.94 -6.91 3.97
N ASP A 392 -8.63 -7.16 4.08
CA ASP A 392 -7.82 -7.78 3.03
C ASP A 392 -7.04 -9.01 3.57
N PRO A 393 -7.60 -10.22 3.43
CA PRO A 393 -6.93 -11.46 3.83
C PRO A 393 -5.68 -11.81 3.03
N GLN A 394 -5.39 -11.09 1.94
CA GLN A 394 -4.18 -11.27 1.13
C GLN A 394 -3.07 -10.26 1.49
N TYR A 395 -3.29 -9.43 2.52
CA TYR A 395 -2.36 -8.39 2.90
C TYR A 395 -1.16 -8.92 3.70
N ALA A 396 -0.17 -9.47 3.00
CA ALA A 396 1.02 -10.10 3.59
C ALA A 396 1.76 -9.21 4.62
N ILE A 397 1.81 -7.90 4.38
CA ILE A 397 2.48 -6.93 5.26
C ILE A 397 1.78 -6.84 6.62
N ALA A 398 0.44 -6.81 6.65
CA ALA A 398 -0.32 -6.76 7.90
C ALA A 398 -0.11 -8.02 8.75
N TYR A 399 0.03 -9.20 8.12
CA TYR A 399 0.43 -10.43 8.82
C TYR A 399 1.84 -10.29 9.41
N ASN A 400 2.83 -9.84 8.63
CA ASN A 400 4.19 -9.62 9.14
C ASN A 400 4.19 -8.64 10.33
N ASN A 401 3.51 -7.50 10.22
CA ASN A 401 3.45 -6.47 11.26
C ASN A 401 2.77 -6.98 12.53
N ARG A 402 1.67 -7.75 12.40
CA ARG A 402 1.04 -8.42 13.54
C ARG A 402 1.96 -9.45 14.19
N GLY A 403 2.71 -10.20 13.37
CA GLY A 403 3.73 -11.12 13.85
C GLY A 403 4.81 -10.42 14.67
N THR A 404 5.26 -9.24 14.24
CA THR A 404 6.24 -8.43 14.98
C THR A 404 5.70 -7.94 16.32
N ALA A 405 4.46 -7.43 16.35
CA ALA A 405 3.83 -7.03 17.61
C ALA A 405 3.64 -8.21 18.59
N LYS A 406 3.34 -9.41 18.09
CA LYS A 406 3.25 -10.63 18.91
C LYS A 406 4.62 -11.08 19.43
N ASP A 407 5.66 -10.98 18.60
CA ASP A 407 7.04 -11.28 19.00
C ASP A 407 7.50 -10.38 20.16
N ASP A 408 7.20 -9.08 20.09
CA ASP A 408 7.49 -8.13 21.17
C ASP A 408 6.72 -8.42 22.47
N LEU A 409 5.50 -8.97 22.35
CA LEU A 409 4.73 -9.51 23.47
C LEU A 409 5.18 -10.90 23.92
N LYS A 410 6.23 -11.47 23.30
CA LYS A 410 6.80 -12.80 23.53
C LYS A 410 5.85 -13.95 23.19
N ASP A 411 4.79 -13.69 22.41
CA ASP A 411 3.97 -14.72 21.76
C ASP A 411 4.67 -15.21 20.49
N TYR A 412 5.79 -15.92 20.69
CA TYR A 412 6.63 -16.39 19.60
C TYR A 412 5.92 -17.38 18.67
N GLN A 413 5.02 -18.21 19.20
CA GLN A 413 4.27 -19.18 18.40
C GLN A 413 3.26 -18.45 17.50
N GLY A 414 2.51 -17.49 18.05
CA GLY A 414 1.60 -16.65 17.28
C GLY A 414 2.32 -15.80 16.23
N ALA A 415 3.51 -15.29 16.55
CA ALA A 415 4.36 -14.57 15.61
C ALA A 415 4.81 -15.44 14.42
N ILE A 416 5.30 -16.67 14.69
CA ILE A 416 5.71 -17.61 13.63
C ILE A 416 4.53 -17.97 12.72
N ALA A 417 3.33 -18.17 13.27
CA ALA A 417 2.14 -18.45 12.47
C ALA A 417 1.82 -17.30 11.50
N ASP A 418 1.93 -16.05 11.96
CA ASP A 418 1.71 -14.87 11.14
C ASP A 418 2.80 -14.69 10.08
N TYR A 419 4.08 -14.88 10.42
CA TYR A 419 5.16 -14.83 9.44
C TYR A 419 5.04 -15.93 8.39
N ASN A 420 4.61 -17.14 8.78
CA ASN A 420 4.33 -18.22 7.82
C ASN A 420 3.26 -17.79 6.81
N LYS A 421 2.17 -17.16 7.28
CA LYS A 421 1.12 -16.68 6.39
C LYS A 421 1.60 -15.55 5.48
N ALA A 422 2.39 -14.61 6.00
CA ALA A 422 3.01 -13.56 5.19
C ALA A 422 3.89 -14.14 4.07
N ILE A 423 4.70 -15.16 4.37
CA ILE A 423 5.57 -15.84 3.39
C ILE A 423 4.76 -16.68 2.38
N GLU A 424 3.66 -17.28 2.80
CA GLU A 424 2.74 -18.00 1.91
C GLU A 424 2.13 -17.04 0.87
N LEU A 425 1.70 -15.86 1.32
CA LEU A 425 1.10 -14.82 0.48
C LEU A 425 2.12 -14.11 -0.41
N ASP A 426 3.33 -13.84 0.12
CA ASP A 426 4.44 -13.24 -0.62
C ASP A 426 5.76 -14.00 -0.35
N PRO A 427 6.10 -14.98 -1.22
CA PRO A 427 7.35 -15.72 -1.11
C PRO A 427 8.62 -14.89 -1.34
N GLN A 428 8.49 -13.64 -1.81
CA GLN A 428 9.59 -12.69 -1.99
C GLN A 428 9.69 -11.69 -0.82
N HIS A 429 8.95 -11.90 0.27
CA HIS A 429 8.98 -11.02 1.42
C HIS A 429 10.19 -11.30 2.34
N ALA A 430 11.37 -10.77 1.98
CA ALA A 430 12.62 -10.97 2.72
C ALA A 430 12.55 -10.60 4.22
N PHE A 431 11.70 -9.64 4.59
CA PHE A 431 11.51 -9.21 5.98
C PHE A 431 10.79 -10.25 6.82
N ALA A 432 9.73 -10.88 6.32
CA ALA A 432 9.06 -11.95 7.06
C ALA A 432 9.98 -13.15 7.30
N PHE A 433 10.85 -13.50 6.35
CA PHE A 433 11.90 -14.49 6.60
C PHE A 433 12.85 -14.04 7.71
N SER A 434 13.37 -12.81 7.63
CA SER A 434 14.30 -12.28 8.64
C SER A 434 13.66 -12.25 10.04
N ASN A 435 12.42 -11.78 10.15
CA ASN A 435 11.67 -11.68 11.40
C ASN A 435 11.37 -13.07 11.98
N ARG A 436 10.91 -14.02 11.16
CA ARG A 436 10.72 -15.41 11.58
C ARG A 436 12.03 -16.04 12.05
N GLY A 437 13.15 -15.72 11.39
CA GLY A 437 14.48 -16.17 11.80
C GLY A 437 14.90 -15.63 13.17
N ILE A 438 14.57 -14.37 13.47
CA ILE A 438 14.80 -13.77 14.80
C ILE A 438 13.98 -14.52 15.86
N THR A 439 12.68 -14.69 15.62
CA THR A 439 11.78 -15.41 16.53
C THR A 439 12.22 -16.86 16.77
N LYS A 440 12.61 -17.59 15.72
CA LYS A 440 13.13 -18.97 15.85
C LYS A 440 14.41 -19.02 16.67
N ARG A 441 15.33 -18.08 16.47
CA ARG A 441 16.55 -17.98 17.29
C ARG A 441 16.21 -17.73 18.76
N ASN A 442 15.22 -16.88 19.05
CA ASN A 442 14.76 -16.61 20.42
C ASN A 442 14.14 -17.86 21.08
N LEU A 443 13.54 -18.75 20.31
CA LEU A 443 13.05 -20.06 20.74
C LEU A 443 14.15 -21.15 20.81
N GLY A 444 15.39 -20.83 20.46
CA GLY A 444 16.51 -21.78 20.43
C GLY A 444 16.65 -22.57 19.13
N ASP A 445 15.72 -22.44 18.17
CA ASP A 445 15.83 -23.03 16.83
C ASP A 445 16.80 -22.22 15.95
N THR A 446 18.09 -22.33 16.29
CA THR A 446 19.16 -21.58 15.62
C THR A 446 19.35 -22.05 14.18
N GLN A 447 19.13 -23.33 13.89
CA GLN A 447 19.30 -23.89 12.55
C GLN A 447 18.16 -23.47 11.61
N GLY A 448 16.91 -23.46 12.09
CA GLY A 448 15.78 -22.89 11.37
C GLY A 448 15.93 -21.38 11.15
N ALA A 449 16.52 -20.66 12.10
CA ALA A 449 16.85 -19.23 11.93
C ALA A 449 17.86 -19.00 10.78
N ILE A 450 18.94 -19.79 10.71
CA ILE A 450 19.92 -19.71 9.62
C ILE A 450 19.27 -19.97 8.26
N ALA A 451 18.36 -20.96 8.17
CA ALA A 451 17.64 -21.25 6.94
C ALA A 451 16.80 -20.05 6.48
N ASP A 452 16.11 -19.39 7.41
CA ASP A 452 15.32 -18.19 7.12
C ASP A 452 16.20 -17.01 6.68
N TYR A 453 17.32 -16.75 7.37
CA TYR A 453 18.24 -15.71 6.94
C TYR A 453 18.88 -16.00 5.58
N ASN A 454 19.17 -17.26 5.26
CA ASN A 454 19.63 -17.64 3.93
C ASN A 454 18.62 -17.24 2.86
N LYS A 455 17.33 -17.50 3.08
CA LYS A 455 16.29 -17.13 2.12
C LYS A 455 16.12 -15.61 2.01
N ALA A 456 16.18 -14.89 3.13
CA ALA A 456 16.16 -13.43 3.12
C ALA A 456 17.33 -12.82 2.32
N ILE A 457 18.53 -13.40 2.43
CA ILE A 457 19.72 -12.99 1.69
C ILE A 457 19.63 -13.37 0.20
N GLU A 458 19.05 -14.53 -0.12
CA GLU A 458 18.81 -14.94 -1.51
C GLU A 458 17.88 -13.94 -2.22
N ILE A 459 16.81 -13.51 -1.54
CA ILE A 459 15.86 -12.53 -2.07
C ILE A 459 16.48 -11.13 -2.14
N ASN A 460 17.19 -10.70 -1.08
CA ASN A 460 17.86 -9.40 -1.04
C ASN A 460 19.34 -9.54 -0.63
N PRO A 461 20.25 -9.69 -1.61
CA PRO A 461 21.69 -9.80 -1.36
C PRO A 461 22.34 -8.53 -0.77
N GLN A 462 21.62 -7.41 -0.69
CA GLN A 462 22.07 -6.15 -0.10
C GLN A 462 21.50 -5.92 1.31
N ASN A 463 20.93 -6.95 1.94
CA ASN A 463 20.41 -6.84 3.29
C ASN A 463 21.51 -7.06 4.35
N ALA A 464 22.17 -5.98 4.78
CA ALA A 464 23.21 -6.03 5.80
C ALA A 464 22.72 -6.62 7.15
N ILE A 465 21.46 -6.38 7.51
CA ILE A 465 20.86 -6.87 8.76
C ILE A 465 20.73 -8.40 8.72
N ALA A 466 20.28 -8.97 7.60
CA ALA A 466 20.14 -10.41 7.45
C ALA A 466 21.51 -11.13 7.54
N TYR A 467 22.55 -10.57 6.93
CA TYR A 467 23.92 -11.08 7.09
C TYR A 467 24.37 -11.03 8.55
N ASN A 468 24.20 -9.89 9.24
CA ASN A 468 24.55 -9.77 10.65
C ASN A 468 23.82 -10.81 11.53
N ASN A 469 22.52 -10.96 11.33
CA ASN A 469 21.70 -11.89 12.11
C ASN A 469 22.07 -13.35 11.84
N ARG A 470 22.39 -13.71 10.59
CA ARG A 470 22.95 -15.02 10.25
C ARG A 470 24.30 -15.25 10.90
N GLY A 471 25.15 -14.22 10.94
CA GLY A 471 26.44 -14.27 11.64
C GLY A 471 26.27 -14.59 13.12
N LEU A 472 25.41 -13.86 13.82
CA LEU A 472 25.08 -14.13 15.22
C LEU A 472 24.51 -15.54 15.43
N ALA A 473 23.61 -16.00 14.56
CA ALA A 473 23.08 -17.36 14.65
C ALA A 473 24.17 -18.43 14.45
N LYS A 474 25.08 -18.24 13.49
CA LYS A 474 26.24 -19.13 13.29
C LYS A 474 27.20 -19.13 14.48
N SER A 475 27.41 -17.99 15.13
CA SER A 475 28.23 -17.95 16.34
C SER A 475 27.62 -18.72 17.51
N ASN A 476 26.30 -18.76 17.62
CA ASN A 476 25.62 -19.59 18.62
C ASN A 476 25.87 -21.10 18.40
N LEU A 477 26.21 -21.51 17.17
CA LEU A 477 26.62 -22.88 16.83
C LEU A 477 28.14 -23.10 16.91
N GLY A 478 28.92 -22.09 17.32
CA GLY A 478 30.39 -22.14 17.36
C GLY A 478 31.08 -21.96 16.00
N SER A 479 30.34 -21.71 14.92
CA SER A 479 30.87 -21.48 13.56
C SER A 479 31.43 -20.06 13.39
N TYR A 480 32.41 -19.68 14.21
CA TYR A 480 32.88 -18.31 14.35
C TYR A 480 33.50 -17.72 13.07
N GLN A 481 34.23 -18.52 12.28
CA GLN A 481 34.84 -18.02 11.03
C GLN A 481 33.78 -17.63 9.99
N GLU A 482 32.75 -18.45 9.83
CA GLU A 482 31.63 -18.12 8.95
C GLU A 482 30.81 -16.93 9.48
N ALA A 483 30.66 -16.83 10.80
CA ALA A 483 29.97 -15.71 11.44
C ALA A 483 30.69 -14.37 11.20
N ILE A 484 32.03 -14.37 11.27
CA ILE A 484 32.86 -13.21 10.93
C ILE A 484 32.74 -12.86 9.45
N ALA A 485 32.72 -13.85 8.55
CA ALA A 485 32.53 -13.61 7.12
C ALA A 485 31.18 -12.91 6.83
N ASP A 486 30.12 -13.31 7.53
CA ASP A 486 28.82 -12.67 7.43
C ASP A 486 28.83 -11.23 7.97
N CYS A 487 29.47 -10.98 9.12
CA CYS A 487 29.62 -9.62 9.63
C CYS A 487 30.47 -8.74 8.69
N ASN A 488 31.52 -9.31 8.07
CA ASN A 488 32.32 -8.60 7.07
C ASN A 488 31.46 -8.20 5.86
N LYS A 489 30.57 -9.09 5.41
CA LYS A 489 29.65 -8.80 4.31
C LYS A 489 28.64 -7.71 4.70
N ALA A 490 28.09 -7.76 5.91
CA ALA A 490 27.21 -6.72 6.42
C ALA A 490 27.90 -5.34 6.45
N ILE A 491 29.14 -5.27 6.93
CA ILE A 491 29.96 -4.04 6.95
C ILE A 491 30.32 -3.56 5.54
N GLN A 492 30.54 -4.49 4.59
CA GLN A 492 30.79 -4.12 3.20
C GLN A 492 29.56 -3.45 2.56
N ILE A 493 28.37 -3.95 2.86
CA ILE A 493 27.10 -3.42 2.36
C ILE A 493 26.78 -2.08 3.02
N ASP A 494 26.91 -2.01 4.35
CA ASP A 494 26.70 -0.79 5.12
C ASP A 494 27.88 -0.53 6.09
N PRO A 495 28.85 0.32 5.68
CA PRO A 495 29.98 0.70 6.51
C PRO A 495 29.62 1.53 7.76
N GLN A 496 28.38 2.00 7.87
CA GLN A 496 27.88 2.72 9.05
C GLN A 496 27.01 1.81 9.94
N TYR A 497 26.94 0.51 9.66
CA TYR A 497 26.16 -0.40 10.49
C TYR A 497 26.90 -0.77 11.79
N ALA A 498 26.72 0.03 12.85
CA ALA A 498 27.34 -0.17 14.15
C ALA A 498 27.11 -1.58 14.73
N GLY A 499 25.90 -2.14 14.53
CA GLY A 499 25.52 -3.47 15.01
C GLY A 499 26.38 -4.60 14.42
N ALA A 500 26.81 -4.48 13.15
CA ALA A 500 27.69 -5.47 12.52
C ALA A 500 29.13 -5.42 13.05
N TYR A 501 29.63 -4.22 13.36
CA TYR A 501 30.91 -4.09 14.07
C TYR A 501 30.82 -4.68 15.47
N ASN A 502 29.79 -4.36 16.24
CA ASN A 502 29.60 -4.93 17.57
C ASN A 502 29.50 -6.46 17.53
N SER A 503 28.69 -7.01 16.61
CA SER A 503 28.52 -8.45 16.46
C SER A 503 29.83 -9.14 16.09
N ARG A 504 30.60 -8.58 15.15
CA ARG A 504 31.95 -9.10 14.82
C ARG A 504 32.90 -9.02 16.01
N GLY A 505 32.85 -7.93 16.77
CA GLY A 505 33.65 -7.74 17.97
C GLY A 505 33.32 -8.77 19.05
N TRP A 506 32.03 -9.03 19.28
CA TRP A 506 31.56 -10.08 20.19
C TRP A 506 32.02 -11.47 19.77
N ILE A 507 31.91 -11.81 18.48
CA ILE A 507 32.35 -13.10 17.95
C ILE A 507 33.87 -13.27 18.13
N LYS A 508 34.66 -12.21 17.90
CA LYS A 508 36.11 -12.23 18.14
C LYS A 508 36.45 -12.38 19.62
N TYR A 509 35.69 -11.73 20.51
CA TYR A 509 35.83 -11.93 21.95
C TYR A 509 35.62 -13.40 22.33
N LEU A 510 34.57 -14.05 21.80
CA LEU A 510 34.32 -15.48 22.02
C LEU A 510 35.44 -16.39 21.49
N GLN A 511 36.18 -15.95 20.46
CA GLN A 511 37.37 -16.64 19.94
C GLN A 511 38.66 -16.34 20.73
N GLY A 512 38.62 -15.44 21.72
CA GLY A 512 39.81 -14.98 22.44
C GLY A 512 40.62 -13.90 21.73
N ASP A 513 40.17 -13.38 20.58
CA ASP A 513 40.78 -12.21 19.92
C ASP A 513 40.29 -10.91 20.57
N PHE A 514 40.76 -10.67 21.79
CA PHE A 514 40.34 -9.51 22.59
C PHE A 514 40.79 -8.17 21.98
N GLN A 515 41.94 -8.14 21.28
CA GLN A 515 42.40 -6.95 20.57
C GLN A 515 41.50 -6.61 19.37
N GLY A 516 41.14 -7.63 18.58
CA GLY A 516 40.20 -7.47 17.48
C GLY A 516 38.80 -7.07 17.95
N ALA A 517 38.34 -7.65 19.07
CA ALA A 517 37.07 -7.26 19.72
C ALA A 517 37.08 -5.78 20.14
N LEU A 518 38.13 -5.34 20.81
CA LEU A 518 38.30 -3.95 21.24
C LEU A 518 38.31 -2.98 20.04
N LYS A 519 38.99 -3.34 18.95
CA LYS A 519 39.03 -2.54 17.72
C LYS A 519 37.62 -2.35 17.12
N ASP A 520 36.86 -3.44 17.01
CA ASP A 520 35.52 -3.39 16.43
C ASP A 520 34.53 -2.66 17.33
N ALA A 521 34.57 -2.88 18.64
CA ALA A 521 33.72 -2.17 19.59
C ALA A 521 34.02 -0.65 19.61
N ASN A 522 35.28 -0.24 19.46
CA ASN A 522 35.62 1.18 19.30
C ASN A 522 35.03 1.77 18.01
N LYS A 523 35.07 1.03 16.89
CA LYS A 523 34.48 1.49 15.63
C LYS A 523 32.95 1.59 15.73
N ALA A 524 32.30 0.61 16.37
CA ALA A 524 30.88 0.64 16.64
C ALA A 524 30.48 1.85 17.51
N LEU A 525 31.22 2.14 18.60
CA LEU A 525 30.94 3.31 19.46
C LEU A 525 31.28 4.65 18.82
N ALA A 526 32.19 4.69 17.83
CA ALA A 526 32.40 5.89 17.03
C ALA A 526 31.17 6.24 16.16
N ILE A 527 30.37 5.24 15.81
CA ILE A 527 29.11 5.40 15.06
C ILE A 527 27.94 5.63 16.02
N ALA A 528 27.84 4.83 17.08
CA ALA A 528 26.77 4.85 18.08
C ALA A 528 27.33 4.94 19.51
N PRO A 529 27.64 6.13 20.04
CA PRO A 529 28.40 6.30 21.29
C PRO A 529 27.73 5.81 22.58
N ASN A 530 26.40 5.63 22.59
CA ASN A 530 25.62 5.22 23.76
C ASN A 530 24.95 3.85 23.57
N ASP A 531 25.57 2.95 22.79
CA ASP A 531 25.06 1.58 22.66
C ASP A 531 25.52 0.71 23.83
N GLY A 532 24.57 0.23 24.63
CA GLY A 532 24.86 -0.55 25.85
C GLY A 532 25.55 -1.89 25.56
N ALA A 533 25.11 -2.60 24.52
CA ALA A 533 25.69 -3.90 24.13
C ALA A 533 27.15 -3.76 23.64
N THR A 534 27.45 -2.68 22.94
CA THR A 534 28.81 -2.40 22.47
C THR A 534 29.73 -1.94 23.60
N LEU A 535 29.22 -1.15 24.54
CA LEU A 535 29.96 -0.80 25.76
C LEU A 535 30.26 -2.06 26.59
N ASP A 536 29.32 -2.99 26.69
CA ASP A 536 29.54 -4.28 27.33
C ASP A 536 30.66 -5.07 26.64
N THR A 537 30.55 -5.28 25.33
CA THR A 537 31.57 -5.96 24.51
C THR A 537 32.95 -5.31 24.66
N ARG A 538 33.03 -3.97 24.64
CA ARG A 538 34.28 -3.25 24.83
C ARG A 538 34.83 -3.41 26.25
N GLY A 539 33.96 -3.34 27.25
CA GLY A 539 34.30 -3.49 28.66
C GLY A 539 34.90 -4.88 28.94
N LEU A 540 34.24 -5.93 28.48
CA LEU A 540 34.73 -7.31 28.60
C LEU A 540 36.07 -7.51 27.88
N ALA A 541 36.20 -7.02 26.64
CA ALA A 541 37.47 -7.10 25.91
C ALA A 541 38.61 -6.35 26.62
N LYS A 542 38.35 -5.18 27.20
CA LYS A 542 39.33 -4.42 27.98
C LYS A 542 39.74 -5.15 29.26
N HIS A 543 38.80 -5.76 29.96
CA HIS A 543 39.09 -6.53 31.17
C HIS A 543 39.99 -7.74 30.84
N ALA A 544 39.68 -8.47 29.77
CA ALA A 544 40.51 -9.58 29.29
C ALA A 544 41.93 -9.14 28.87
N LEU A 545 42.13 -7.85 28.55
CA LEU A 545 43.42 -7.24 28.24
C LEU A 545 44.11 -6.59 29.45
N GLY A 546 43.56 -6.73 30.66
CA GLY A 546 44.09 -6.14 31.90
C GLY A 546 43.84 -4.63 32.06
N GLN A 547 42.91 -4.06 31.29
CA GLN A 547 42.59 -2.62 31.32
C GLN A 547 41.40 -2.30 32.25
N ASP A 548 41.40 -2.91 33.44
CA ASP A 548 40.24 -3.04 34.34
C ASP A 548 39.56 -1.70 34.68
N ARG A 549 40.33 -0.65 34.98
CA ARG A 549 39.75 0.66 35.30
C ARG A 549 38.91 1.22 34.16
N SER A 550 39.35 1.02 32.92
CA SER A 550 38.63 1.49 31.74
C SER A 550 37.50 0.55 31.33
N ALA A 551 37.66 -0.75 31.58
CA ALA A 551 36.63 -1.77 31.41
C ALA A 551 35.44 -1.51 32.33
N CYS A 552 35.70 -1.30 33.62
CA CYS A 552 34.67 -1.06 34.62
C CYS A 552 33.83 0.19 34.32
N LYS A 553 34.45 1.25 33.76
CA LYS A 553 33.72 2.44 33.29
C LYS A 553 32.73 2.10 32.18
N ASP A 554 33.14 1.31 31.19
CA ASP A 554 32.26 0.91 30.09
C ASP A 554 31.12 0.02 30.59
N LEU A 555 31.41 -0.97 31.43
CA LEU A 555 30.41 -1.88 31.99
C LEU A 555 29.38 -1.13 32.86
N LYS A 556 29.84 -0.24 33.75
CA LYS A 556 28.92 0.60 34.55
C LYS A 556 28.06 1.50 33.65
N ARG A 557 28.64 2.03 32.57
CA ARG A 557 27.87 2.82 31.59
C ARG A 557 26.84 1.96 30.86
N ALA A 558 27.19 0.76 30.39
CA ALA A 558 26.28 -0.19 29.77
C ALA A 558 25.11 -0.55 30.70
N SER A 559 25.39 -0.82 31.97
CA SER A 559 24.37 -1.07 32.99
C SER A 559 23.47 0.16 33.22
N SER A 560 24.05 1.37 33.28
CA SER A 560 23.26 2.62 33.40
C SER A 560 22.34 2.90 32.21
N LEU A 561 22.64 2.30 31.05
CA LEU A 561 21.82 2.36 29.83
C LEU A 561 20.77 1.23 29.78
N GLY A 562 20.66 0.41 30.83
CA GLY A 562 19.65 -0.63 30.96
C GLY A 562 20.01 -1.97 30.31
N TYR A 563 21.26 -2.19 29.92
CA TYR A 563 21.67 -3.49 29.37
C TYR A 563 21.70 -4.54 30.49
N GLN A 564 20.71 -5.44 30.47
CA GLN A 564 20.45 -6.38 31.58
C GLN A 564 21.60 -7.37 31.78
N GLY A 565 22.23 -7.84 30.69
CA GLY A 565 23.36 -8.78 30.77
C GLY A 565 24.52 -8.22 31.60
N THR A 566 24.96 -6.99 31.33
CA THR A 566 26.01 -6.33 32.13
C THR A 566 25.56 -6.10 33.57
N SER A 567 24.29 -5.74 33.77
CA SER A 567 23.77 -5.47 35.11
C SER A 567 23.80 -6.72 35.99
N GLN A 568 23.47 -7.88 35.41
CA GLN A 568 23.59 -9.18 36.07
C GLN A 568 25.06 -9.57 36.30
N TYR A 569 25.92 -9.38 35.28
CA TYR A 569 27.35 -9.66 35.40
C TYR A 569 28.01 -8.86 36.52
N LEU A 570 27.76 -7.55 36.62
CA LEU A 570 28.32 -6.71 37.69
C LEU A 570 27.83 -7.08 39.09
N GLN A 571 26.71 -7.80 39.21
CA GLN A 571 26.18 -8.32 40.46
C GLN A 571 26.66 -9.75 40.78
N SER A 572 27.31 -10.42 39.85
CA SER A 572 27.86 -11.77 40.05
C SER A 572 29.23 -11.72 40.73
N GLU A 573 29.69 -12.88 41.22
CA GLU A 573 31.06 -13.03 41.75
C GLU A 573 32.11 -12.68 40.69
N GLU A 574 31.85 -13.03 39.42
CA GLU A 574 32.74 -12.77 38.29
C GLU A 574 32.87 -11.28 37.97
N GLY A 575 31.87 -10.45 38.26
CA GLY A 575 31.91 -9.00 38.07
C GLY A 575 32.34 -8.19 39.29
N ALA A 576 32.52 -8.84 40.45
CA ALA A 576 32.78 -8.17 41.73
C ALA A 576 34.06 -7.31 41.74
N TRP A 577 35.02 -7.59 40.85
CA TRP A 577 36.23 -6.79 40.68
C TRP A 577 35.93 -5.32 40.32
N CYS A 578 34.86 -5.05 39.59
CA CYS A 578 34.46 -3.69 39.19
C CYS A 578 33.68 -2.95 40.30
N SER A 579 33.00 -3.70 41.18
CA SER A 579 32.19 -3.15 42.28
C SER A 579 33.02 -2.36 43.30
N ASN A 580 34.29 -2.73 43.50
CA ASN A 580 35.20 -2.08 44.44
C ASN A 580 36.05 -0.94 43.82
N MET A 581 35.99 -0.75 42.49
CA MET A 581 36.71 0.33 41.82
C MET A 581 35.90 1.62 41.86
N ARG A 582 36.36 2.57 42.70
CA ARG A 582 35.84 3.96 42.77
C ARG A 582 36.17 4.77 41.52
#